data_AF-A0A2M9QBC8-F1
#
_entry.id   AF-A0A2M9QBC8-F1
#
_cell.length_a   1.000
_cell.length_b   1.000
_cell.length_c   1.000
_cell.angle_alpha   90.00
_cell.angle_beta   90.00
_cell.angle_gamma   90.00
#
_symmetry.space_group_name_H-M   'P 1'
#
loop_
_entity.id
_entity.type
_entity.pdbx_description
1 polymer ?
#
loop_
_entity_poly.entity_id
_entity_poly.type
_entity_poly.pdbx_seq_one_letter_code
_entity_poly.pdbx_strand_id
1 'polypeptide(L)'
;ARITDQLEMFPGRRGAGRIFYNQVKLSGKVPQICLLFGPSAAGGAYIPAFCDIVVMVEGNASMYLGSPRMAEMVIGEKVDLETMGGAKMHCSVSGCGDVLAKTEQEAIAYARKYLSYFPNNYAERGKVEAPKPPASFDKSIDELIPKNQNVPFDMYKLIERIIDEDSFCEVKKLFAPELITGLGRINGQSVGIIANQPRVKGGVLFHDSADKAAKFISLCDAFNIPLLFLADVPGFMIGTQVEKAGIIRHGAKMIFAMSEATVPKLTVIVRKAYGAGL
;
A
#
# COMPACT_ATOMS: atom_id res chain seq x y z
N ALA A 1 -8.57 -16.45 19.41
CA ALA A 1 -8.92 -17.84 19.74
C ALA A 1 -9.25 -17.95 21.21
N ARG A 2 -10.35 -18.61 21.58
CA ARG A 2 -10.55 -18.96 22.99
C ARG A 2 -9.62 -20.11 23.33
N ILE A 3 -8.75 -19.92 24.31
CA ILE A 3 -7.74 -20.93 24.69
C ILE A 3 -8.41 -22.22 25.19
N THR A 4 -9.59 -22.11 25.78
CA THR A 4 -10.39 -23.25 26.24
C THR A 4 -10.89 -24.15 25.10
N ASP A 5 -10.98 -23.61 23.87
CA ASP A 5 -11.69 -24.26 22.75
C ASP A 5 -10.72 -24.61 21.60
N GLN A 6 -9.41 -24.72 21.90
CA GLN A 6 -8.34 -24.82 20.90
C GLN A 6 -8.57 -25.93 19.86
N LEU A 7 -8.94 -27.14 20.30
CA LEU A 7 -9.15 -28.29 19.42
C LEU A 7 -10.41 -28.18 18.56
N GLU A 8 -11.44 -27.46 19.02
CA GLU A 8 -12.66 -27.25 18.23
C GLU A 8 -12.50 -26.08 17.25
N MET A 9 -11.66 -25.11 17.60
CA MET A 9 -11.54 -23.85 16.88
C MET A 9 -10.42 -23.83 15.84
N PHE A 10 -9.33 -24.58 16.02
CA PHE A 10 -8.17 -24.54 15.11
C PHE A 10 -8.09 -25.70 14.12
N PRO A 11 -7.94 -26.97 14.56
CA PRO A 11 -7.78 -28.08 13.63
C PRO A 11 -9.11 -28.46 12.97
N GLY A 12 -9.02 -29.12 11.81
CA GLY A 12 -10.17 -29.62 11.07
C GLY A 12 -10.68 -28.69 9.97
N ARG A 13 -11.49 -29.27 9.06
CA ARG A 13 -11.93 -28.61 7.81
C ARG A 13 -12.80 -27.34 8.01
N ARG A 14 -13.32 -27.12 9.22
CA ARG A 14 -14.18 -26.00 9.59
C ARG A 14 -13.57 -25.07 10.65
N GLY A 15 -12.33 -25.32 11.08
CA GLY A 15 -11.62 -24.48 12.04
C GLY A 15 -11.04 -23.19 11.42
N ALA A 16 -10.19 -22.48 12.15
CA ALA A 16 -9.63 -21.18 11.79
C ALA A 16 -8.93 -21.19 10.41
N GLY A 17 -8.29 -22.29 10.03
CA GLY A 17 -7.67 -22.44 8.70
C GLY A 17 -8.65 -22.30 7.54
N ARG A 18 -9.94 -22.59 7.75
CA ARG A 18 -10.99 -22.38 6.75
C ARG A 18 -11.23 -20.90 6.47
N ILE A 19 -11.08 -20.03 7.47
CA ILE A 19 -11.19 -18.58 7.31
C ILE A 19 -10.08 -18.08 6.38
N PHE A 20 -8.83 -18.48 6.65
CA PHE A 20 -7.68 -18.13 5.81
C PHE A 20 -7.87 -18.62 4.36
N TYR A 21 -8.27 -19.89 4.20
CA TYR A 21 -8.56 -20.46 2.89
C TYR A 21 -9.60 -19.64 2.13
N ASN A 22 -10.70 -19.28 2.79
CA ASN A 22 -11.77 -18.52 2.14
C ASN A 22 -11.30 -17.11 1.73
N GLN A 23 -10.57 -16.40 2.60
CA GLN A 23 -10.01 -15.08 2.26
C GLN A 23 -9.08 -15.14 1.05
N VAL A 24 -8.20 -16.14 1.01
CA VAL A 24 -7.29 -16.37 -0.12
C VAL A 24 -8.08 -16.70 -1.39
N LYS A 25 -9.17 -17.47 -1.31
CA LYS A 25 -10.02 -17.76 -2.47
C LYS A 25 -10.84 -16.58 -2.99
N LEU A 26 -11.07 -15.56 -2.15
CA LEU A 26 -11.74 -14.32 -2.47
C LEU A 26 -10.79 -13.20 -2.90
N SER A 27 -9.49 -13.33 -2.65
CA SER A 27 -8.48 -12.36 -3.05
C SER A 27 -8.53 -12.10 -4.56
N GLY A 28 -8.54 -10.83 -4.94
CA GLY A 28 -8.70 -10.40 -6.33
C GLY A 28 -10.08 -10.67 -6.94
N LYS A 29 -11.09 -11.10 -6.17
CA LYS A 29 -12.47 -11.29 -6.65
C LYS A 29 -13.44 -10.28 -6.08
N VAL A 30 -13.33 -10.00 -4.79
CA VAL A 30 -14.15 -9.03 -4.07
C VAL A 30 -13.21 -8.19 -3.21
N PRO A 31 -13.36 -6.84 -3.15
CA PRO A 31 -12.52 -6.02 -2.30
C PRO A 31 -12.64 -6.44 -0.83
N GLN A 32 -11.50 -6.74 -0.19
CA GLN A 32 -11.37 -7.17 1.19
C GLN A 32 -10.54 -6.15 1.98
N ILE A 33 -11.16 -5.46 2.93
CA ILE A 33 -10.52 -4.41 3.73
C ILE A 33 -10.58 -4.79 5.20
N CYS A 34 -9.46 -4.64 5.91
CA CYS A 34 -9.42 -4.77 7.36
C CYS A 34 -9.37 -3.39 8.02
N LEU A 35 -10.30 -3.14 8.94
CA LEU A 35 -10.21 -2.04 9.90
C LEU A 35 -9.84 -2.63 11.26
N LEU A 36 -8.60 -2.38 11.69
CA LEU A 36 -8.07 -2.93 12.92
C LEU A 36 -8.21 -1.89 14.04
N PHE A 37 -9.14 -2.15 14.97
CA PHE A 37 -9.48 -1.28 16.11
C PHE A 37 -8.98 -1.84 17.45
N GLY A 38 -8.03 -2.76 17.41
CA GLY A 38 -7.54 -3.43 18.62
C GLY A 38 -6.46 -4.45 18.31
N PRO A 39 -6.08 -5.27 19.31
CA PRO A 39 -5.04 -6.27 19.14
C PRO A 39 -5.49 -7.46 18.28
N SER A 40 -4.63 -7.88 17.36
CA SER A 40 -4.76 -9.09 16.54
C SER A 40 -3.53 -9.96 16.68
N ALA A 41 -3.62 -10.96 17.57
CA ALA A 41 -2.49 -11.81 17.94
C ALA A 41 -2.50 -13.17 17.23
N ALA A 42 -1.29 -13.73 17.03
CA ALA A 42 -1.04 -15.07 16.50
C ALA A 42 -1.79 -15.33 15.18
N GLY A 43 -2.61 -16.37 15.12
CA GLY A 43 -3.42 -16.68 13.94
C GLY A 43 -4.34 -15.55 13.50
N GLY A 44 -4.77 -14.68 14.43
CA GLY A 44 -5.56 -13.49 14.13
C GLY A 44 -4.81 -12.50 13.24
N ALA A 45 -3.48 -12.39 13.40
CA ALA A 45 -2.66 -11.44 12.64
C ALA A 45 -2.63 -11.75 11.13
N TYR A 46 -2.87 -13.00 10.74
CA TYR A 46 -2.96 -13.37 9.32
C TYR A 46 -4.26 -12.90 8.65
N ILE A 47 -5.35 -12.73 9.40
CA ILE A 47 -6.64 -12.27 8.85
C ILE A 47 -6.51 -10.87 8.21
N PRO A 48 -5.95 -9.85 8.89
CA PRO A 48 -5.61 -8.58 8.25
C PRO A 48 -4.60 -8.73 7.11
N ALA A 49 -3.59 -9.59 7.27
CA ALA A 49 -2.50 -9.72 6.29
C ALA A 49 -2.98 -10.27 4.93
N PHE A 50 -4.12 -10.98 4.87
CA PHE A 50 -4.74 -11.44 3.64
C PHE A 50 -5.67 -10.42 2.98
N CYS A 51 -5.98 -9.30 3.64
CA CYS A 51 -6.78 -8.23 3.07
C CYS A 51 -6.00 -7.42 2.03
N ASP A 52 -6.73 -6.79 1.11
CA ASP A 52 -6.16 -5.90 0.11
C ASP A 52 -5.45 -4.71 0.78
N ILE A 53 -6.09 -4.14 1.81
CA ILE A 53 -5.51 -3.15 2.71
C ILE A 53 -5.87 -3.37 4.19
N VAL A 54 -5.01 -2.87 5.07
CA VAL A 54 -5.18 -2.83 6.53
C VAL A 54 -5.09 -1.38 7.02
N VAL A 55 -6.21 -0.87 7.52
CA VAL A 55 -6.30 0.43 8.21
C VAL A 55 -6.16 0.17 9.71
N MET A 56 -5.21 0.82 10.36
CA MET A 56 -4.90 0.63 11.78
C MET A 56 -5.10 1.92 12.55
N VAL A 57 -5.75 1.85 13.71
CA VAL A 57 -5.95 3.02 14.60
C VAL A 57 -4.73 3.19 15.51
N GLU A 58 -4.11 4.37 15.45
CA GLU A 58 -2.93 4.74 16.25
C GLU A 58 -3.21 4.61 17.75
N GLY A 59 -2.29 3.97 18.49
CA GLY A 59 -2.39 3.78 19.94
C GLY A 59 -3.44 2.77 20.42
N ASN A 60 -4.18 2.13 19.49
CA ASN A 60 -5.21 1.13 19.83
C ASN A 60 -4.98 -0.19 19.07
N ALA A 61 -4.64 -0.11 17.79
CA ALA A 61 -4.44 -1.27 16.94
C ALA A 61 -3.05 -1.87 17.11
N SER A 62 -2.98 -3.20 17.21
CA SER A 62 -1.72 -3.92 17.16
C SER A 62 -1.86 -5.27 16.49
N MET A 63 -0.79 -5.78 15.86
CA MET A 63 -0.75 -7.15 15.37
C MET A 63 0.61 -7.79 15.57
N TYR A 64 0.65 -9.07 15.92
CA TYR A 64 1.91 -9.78 16.17
C TYR A 64 1.69 -11.29 16.20
N LEU A 65 2.69 -12.05 15.78
CA LEU A 65 2.64 -13.51 15.90
C LEU A 65 2.78 -13.98 17.35
N GLY A 66 3.58 -13.26 18.14
CA GLY A 66 3.81 -13.50 19.56
C GLY A 66 3.69 -12.20 20.34
N SER A 67 3.12 -12.25 21.54
CA SER A 67 3.05 -11.05 22.38
C SER A 67 4.43 -10.66 22.90
N PRO A 68 4.63 -9.41 23.36
CA PRO A 68 5.90 -9.00 23.97
C PRO A 68 6.32 -9.89 25.13
N ARG A 69 5.36 -10.33 25.95
CA ARG A 69 5.61 -11.30 27.02
C ARG A 69 6.13 -12.64 26.49
N MET A 70 5.64 -13.10 25.34
CA MET A 70 6.12 -14.34 24.74
C MET A 70 7.56 -14.17 24.22
N ALA A 71 7.88 -13.04 23.61
CA ALA A 71 9.24 -12.73 23.18
C ALA A 71 10.22 -12.67 24.36
N GLU A 72 9.84 -12.01 25.46
CA GLU A 72 10.65 -11.96 26.68
C GLU A 72 10.93 -13.36 27.24
N MET A 73 9.90 -14.21 27.31
CA MET A 73 10.03 -15.56 27.88
C MET A 73 10.80 -16.53 26.99
N VAL A 74 10.73 -16.38 25.66
CA VAL A 74 11.31 -17.36 24.71
C VAL A 74 12.68 -16.94 24.22
N ILE A 75 12.89 -15.65 23.93
CA ILE A 75 14.14 -15.14 23.33
C ILE A 75 14.81 -14.04 24.17
N GLY A 76 14.25 -13.67 25.33
CA GLY A 76 14.82 -12.67 26.23
C GLY A 76 14.65 -11.22 25.77
N GLU A 77 13.89 -10.97 24.71
CA GLU A 77 13.66 -9.64 24.17
C GLU A 77 12.61 -8.89 24.99
N LYS A 78 13.02 -7.78 25.62
CA LYS A 78 12.12 -6.87 26.33
C LYS A 78 11.77 -5.70 25.44
N VAL A 79 10.51 -5.63 25.04
CA VAL A 79 9.98 -4.61 24.14
C VAL A 79 8.53 -4.32 24.51
N ASP A 80 8.07 -3.10 24.25
CA ASP A 80 6.66 -2.75 24.46
C ASP A 80 5.79 -3.16 23.26
N LEU A 81 4.46 -3.09 23.45
CA LEU A 81 3.49 -3.51 22.44
C LEU A 81 3.53 -2.61 21.19
N GLU A 82 3.73 -1.30 21.37
CA GLU A 82 3.76 -0.35 20.25
C GLU A 82 4.98 -0.56 19.36
N THR A 83 6.14 -0.83 19.96
CA THR A 83 7.40 -1.11 19.26
C THR A 83 7.36 -2.48 18.59
N MET A 84 6.80 -3.50 19.24
CA MET A 84 6.72 -4.85 18.68
C MET A 84 5.69 -4.98 17.56
N GLY A 85 4.52 -4.35 17.71
CA GLY A 85 3.36 -4.63 16.88
C GLY A 85 2.35 -3.51 16.77
N GLY A 86 2.71 -2.28 17.14
CA GLY A 86 1.81 -1.13 17.10
C GLY A 86 1.48 -0.67 15.67
N ALA A 87 0.37 0.07 15.55
CA ALA A 87 -0.12 0.60 14.28
C ALA A 87 0.94 1.39 13.49
N LYS A 88 1.66 2.27 14.18
CA LYS A 88 2.68 3.12 13.57
C LYS A 88 3.85 2.30 13.04
N MET A 89 4.37 1.36 13.83
CA MET A 89 5.43 0.45 13.40
C MET A 89 5.00 -0.34 12.16
N HIS A 90 3.78 -0.87 12.15
CA HIS A 90 3.31 -1.63 10.99
C HIS A 90 3.10 -0.78 9.74
N CYS A 91 2.67 0.47 9.89
CA CYS A 91 2.47 1.39 8.77
C CYS A 91 3.77 2.01 8.25
N SER A 92 4.85 2.09 9.04
CA SER A 92 6.10 2.75 8.62
C SER A 92 7.32 1.84 8.48
N VAL A 93 7.33 0.68 9.13
CA VAL A 93 8.51 -0.22 9.17
C VAL A 93 8.23 -1.55 8.50
N SER A 94 7.27 -2.34 9.00
CA SER A 94 7.06 -3.70 8.46
C SER A 94 6.24 -3.74 7.17
N GLY A 95 5.48 -2.69 6.87
CA GLY A 95 4.54 -2.65 5.76
C GLY A 95 3.32 -3.58 5.92
N CYS A 96 3.04 -4.12 7.12
CA CYS A 96 1.79 -4.87 7.35
C CYS A 96 0.57 -3.95 7.42
N GLY A 97 0.75 -2.72 7.91
CA GLY A 97 -0.26 -1.68 7.90
C GLY A 97 -0.18 -0.86 6.63
N ASP A 98 -1.33 -0.49 6.06
CA ASP A 98 -1.42 0.34 4.86
C ASP A 98 -1.77 1.79 5.17
N VAL A 99 -2.54 2.02 6.24
CA VAL A 99 -3.06 3.34 6.61
C VAL A 99 -3.08 3.47 8.12
N LEU A 100 -2.48 4.55 8.61
CA LEU A 100 -2.53 4.95 10.02
C LEU A 100 -3.65 5.98 10.21
N ALA A 101 -4.71 5.60 10.91
CA ALA A 101 -5.82 6.48 11.27
C ALA A 101 -5.71 6.90 12.74
N LYS A 102 -6.15 8.11 13.09
CA LYS A 102 -6.14 8.58 14.49
C LYS A 102 -7.35 8.10 15.28
N THR A 103 -8.46 7.82 14.60
CA THR A 103 -9.72 7.39 15.21
C THR A 103 -10.39 6.31 14.38
N GLU A 104 -11.31 5.56 14.99
CA GLU A 104 -12.13 4.57 14.29
C GLU A 104 -13.01 5.23 13.22
N GLN A 105 -13.51 6.44 13.49
CA GLN A 105 -14.32 7.21 12.54
C GLN A 105 -13.51 7.60 11.31
N GLU A 106 -12.26 8.03 11.49
CA GLU A 106 -11.35 8.30 10.37
C GLU A 106 -11.06 7.03 9.57
N ALA A 107 -10.83 5.89 10.25
CA ALA A 107 -10.61 4.61 9.59
C ALA A 107 -11.82 4.17 8.74
N ILE A 108 -13.03 4.30 9.27
CA ILE A 108 -14.29 3.99 8.55
C ILE A 108 -14.48 4.95 7.38
N ALA A 109 -14.23 6.26 7.56
CA ALA A 109 -14.33 7.25 6.49
C ALA A 109 -13.34 6.96 5.36
N TYR A 110 -12.10 6.61 5.71
CA TYR A 110 -11.09 6.17 4.75
C TYR A 110 -11.57 4.93 3.99
N ALA A 111 -12.08 3.91 4.68
CA ALA A 111 -12.56 2.68 4.06
C ALA A 111 -13.68 2.94 3.04
N ARG A 112 -14.62 3.82 3.38
CA ARG A 112 -15.70 4.24 2.48
C ARG A 112 -15.16 4.98 1.26
N LYS A 113 -14.21 5.90 1.46
CA LYS A 113 -13.54 6.58 0.35
C LYS A 113 -12.81 5.57 -0.53
N TYR A 114 -12.01 4.69 0.05
CA TYR A 114 -11.27 3.65 -0.66
C TYR A 114 -12.18 2.74 -1.48
N LEU A 115 -13.27 2.20 -0.90
CA LEU A 115 -14.22 1.35 -1.62
C LEU A 115 -14.90 2.06 -2.80
N SER A 116 -15.02 3.39 -2.76
CA SER A 116 -15.62 4.15 -3.88
C SER A 116 -14.82 4.09 -5.18
N TYR A 117 -13.55 3.65 -5.14
CA TYR A 117 -12.71 3.49 -6.35
C TYR A 117 -12.78 2.08 -6.94
N PHE A 118 -13.44 1.13 -6.28
CA PHE A 118 -13.49 -0.26 -6.71
C PHE A 118 -14.86 -0.61 -7.30
N PRO A 119 -14.91 -1.54 -8.27
CA PRO A 119 -16.16 -2.23 -8.60
C PRO A 119 -16.61 -3.12 -7.43
N ASN A 120 -17.84 -3.62 -7.49
CA ASN A 120 -18.33 -4.55 -6.46
C ASN A 120 -17.54 -5.87 -6.47
N ASN A 121 -17.01 -6.26 -7.62
CA ASN A 121 -16.20 -7.46 -7.83
C ASN A 121 -15.36 -7.33 -9.12
N TYR A 122 -14.43 -8.26 -9.31
CA TYR A 122 -13.49 -8.29 -10.44
C TYR A 122 -14.11 -8.43 -11.84
N ALA A 123 -15.35 -8.89 -11.96
CA ALA A 123 -16.02 -9.05 -13.26
C ALA A 123 -16.71 -7.75 -13.73
N GLU A 124 -16.83 -6.76 -12.84
CA GLU A 124 -17.43 -5.47 -13.11
C GLU A 124 -16.35 -4.40 -13.34
N ARG A 125 -16.76 -3.30 -13.99
CA ARG A 125 -15.94 -2.08 -14.10
C ARG A 125 -16.38 -1.08 -13.04
N GLY A 126 -15.44 -0.26 -12.57
CA GLY A 126 -15.71 0.81 -11.62
C GLY A 126 -16.74 1.82 -12.16
N LYS A 127 -17.50 2.42 -11.24
CA LYS A 127 -18.44 3.50 -11.59
C LYS A 127 -17.68 4.75 -12.01
N VAL A 128 -18.17 5.43 -13.03
CA VAL A 128 -17.67 6.76 -13.41
C VAL A 128 -18.42 7.78 -12.57
N GLU A 129 -17.69 8.51 -11.73
CA GLU A 129 -18.24 9.60 -10.92
C GLU A 129 -18.39 10.88 -11.75
N ALA A 130 -19.07 11.90 -11.21
CA ALA A 130 -19.10 13.21 -11.84
C ALA A 130 -17.67 13.81 -11.87
N PRO A 131 -17.15 14.20 -13.04
CA PRO A 131 -15.81 14.73 -13.17
C PRO A 131 -15.68 16.07 -12.44
N LYS A 132 -14.53 16.28 -11.80
CA LYS A 132 -14.14 17.58 -11.26
C LYS A 132 -12.88 18.08 -11.97
N PRO A 133 -12.75 19.38 -12.27
CA PRO A 133 -11.48 19.91 -12.74
C PRO A 133 -10.38 19.64 -11.69
N PRO A 134 -9.11 19.52 -12.10
CA PRO A 134 -8.00 19.50 -11.16
C PRO A 134 -7.96 20.75 -10.30
N ALA A 135 -7.32 20.66 -9.13
CA ALA A 135 -7.17 21.80 -8.24
C ALA A 135 -6.42 22.95 -8.95
N SER A 136 -6.83 24.18 -8.67
CA SER A 136 -6.18 25.37 -9.22
C SER A 136 -4.88 25.69 -8.47
N PHE A 137 -3.85 26.12 -9.21
CA PHE A 137 -2.57 26.52 -8.62
C PHE A 137 -1.97 27.72 -9.34
N ASP A 138 -1.32 28.61 -8.58
CA ASP A 138 -0.67 29.81 -9.13
C ASP A 138 0.52 29.49 -10.04
N LYS A 139 1.24 28.40 -9.73
CA LYS A 139 2.43 27.95 -10.47
C LYS A 139 2.08 26.89 -11.50
N SER A 140 2.57 27.08 -12.70
CA SER A 140 2.52 26.10 -13.79
C SER A 140 3.27 24.81 -13.46
N ILE A 141 3.02 23.74 -14.22
CA ILE A 141 3.75 22.47 -14.08
C ILE A 141 5.24 22.66 -14.37
N ASP A 142 5.58 23.50 -15.35
CA ASP A 142 6.98 23.81 -15.72
C ASP A 142 7.73 24.51 -14.59
N GLU A 143 7.04 25.34 -13.80
CA GLU A 143 7.63 25.99 -12.62
C GLU A 143 7.72 25.06 -11.41
N LEU A 144 6.88 24.01 -11.35
CA LEU A 144 6.93 23.00 -10.30
C LEU A 144 8.13 22.07 -10.45
N ILE A 145 8.51 21.73 -11.69
CA ILE A 145 9.55 20.74 -11.99
C ILE A 145 10.89 21.44 -12.27
N PRO A 146 11.88 21.37 -11.36
CA PRO A 146 13.15 22.05 -11.53
C PRO A 146 13.94 21.44 -12.70
N LYS A 147 14.45 22.31 -13.58
CA LYS A 147 15.36 21.92 -14.68
C LYS A 147 16.64 21.26 -14.16
N ASN A 148 17.16 21.71 -13.01
CA ASN A 148 18.29 21.06 -12.35
C ASN A 148 17.82 19.78 -11.65
N GLN A 149 18.25 18.62 -12.15
CA GLN A 149 17.85 17.29 -11.64
C GLN A 149 18.29 17.02 -10.19
N ASN A 150 19.26 17.77 -9.67
CA ASN A 150 19.71 17.66 -8.27
C ASN A 150 18.76 18.37 -7.29
N VAL A 151 17.83 19.19 -7.79
CA VAL A 151 16.84 19.87 -6.96
C VAL A 151 15.56 19.01 -6.92
N PRO A 152 15.12 18.53 -5.75
CA PRO A 152 13.89 17.75 -5.64
C PRO A 152 12.66 18.66 -5.79
N PHE A 153 11.53 18.06 -6.17
CA PHE A 153 10.22 18.71 -6.15
C PHE A 153 9.19 17.77 -5.51
N ASP A 154 8.05 18.33 -5.14
CA ASP A 154 7.00 17.55 -4.49
C ASP A 154 6.07 16.89 -5.51
N MET A 155 6.19 15.56 -5.66
CA MET A 155 5.36 14.80 -6.59
C MET A 155 3.86 14.85 -6.24
N TYR A 156 3.48 15.06 -4.98
CA TYR A 156 2.07 15.25 -4.61
C TYR A 156 1.46 16.47 -5.32
N LYS A 157 2.25 17.54 -5.49
CA LYS A 157 1.78 18.76 -6.18
C LYS A 157 1.54 18.53 -7.66
N LEU A 158 2.25 17.59 -8.29
CA LEU A 158 1.97 17.18 -9.66
C LEU A 158 0.71 16.30 -9.72
N ILE A 159 0.58 15.35 -8.80
CA ILE A 159 -0.61 14.48 -8.70
C ILE A 159 -1.88 15.34 -8.56
N GLU A 160 -1.91 16.31 -7.63
CA GLU A 160 -3.06 17.21 -7.42
C GLU A 160 -3.45 18.05 -8.65
N ARG A 161 -2.51 18.26 -9.60
CA ARG A 161 -2.74 19.03 -10.84
C ARG A 161 -3.32 18.21 -11.99
N ILE A 162 -3.30 16.89 -11.90
CA ILE A 162 -3.69 16.00 -13.00
C ILE A 162 -4.92 15.14 -12.70
N ILE A 163 -5.23 14.96 -11.41
CA ILE A 163 -6.42 14.23 -10.98
C ILE A 163 -7.58 15.19 -10.70
N ASP A 164 -8.79 14.67 -10.72
CA ASP A 164 -9.99 15.34 -10.24
C ASP A 164 -9.79 15.83 -8.79
N GLU A 165 -10.21 17.05 -8.49
CA GLU A 165 -10.05 17.67 -7.16
C GLU A 165 -10.60 16.79 -6.02
N ASP A 166 -9.88 16.77 -4.88
CA ASP A 166 -10.15 15.97 -3.67
C ASP A 166 -10.22 14.44 -3.86
N SER A 167 -9.80 13.95 -5.03
CA SER A 167 -9.91 12.52 -5.37
C SER A 167 -8.72 11.67 -4.95
N PHE A 168 -7.64 12.21 -4.35
CA PHE A 168 -6.51 11.37 -3.97
C PHE A 168 -6.83 10.53 -2.71
N CYS A 169 -6.62 9.22 -2.79
CA CYS A 169 -6.75 8.24 -1.72
C CYS A 169 -5.44 7.45 -1.61
N GLU A 170 -4.52 7.97 -0.80
CA GLU A 170 -3.17 7.41 -0.68
C GLU A 170 -3.15 6.09 0.10
N VAL A 171 -2.30 5.15 -0.33
CA VAL A 171 -2.10 3.84 0.28
C VAL A 171 -0.62 3.71 0.66
N LYS A 172 -0.33 3.20 1.87
CA LYS A 172 1.04 2.98 2.38
C LYS A 172 1.88 4.26 2.46
N LYS A 173 1.29 5.40 2.81
CA LYS A 173 1.98 6.70 2.91
C LYS A 173 3.29 6.67 3.71
N LEU A 174 3.28 5.94 4.84
CA LEU A 174 4.39 5.92 5.78
C LEU A 174 5.44 4.84 5.47
N PHE A 175 5.15 3.90 4.57
CA PHE A 175 6.03 2.79 4.20
C PHE A 175 6.61 3.01 2.80
N ALA A 176 7.93 2.87 2.66
CA ALA A 176 8.67 3.20 1.44
C ALA A 176 8.26 4.59 0.85
N PRO A 177 8.41 5.69 1.61
CA PRO A 177 7.88 7.01 1.25
C PRO A 177 8.53 7.62 -0.01
N GLU A 178 9.65 7.06 -0.49
CA GLU A 178 10.24 7.38 -1.79
C GLU A 178 9.39 6.98 -3.00
N LEU A 179 8.37 6.14 -2.80
CA LEU A 179 7.39 5.75 -3.81
C LEU A 179 5.98 6.00 -3.29
N ILE A 180 5.22 6.82 -4.01
CA ILE A 180 3.81 7.11 -3.74
C ILE A 180 2.95 6.06 -4.45
N THR A 181 1.97 5.52 -3.74
CA THR A 181 0.92 4.68 -4.30
C THR A 181 -0.43 5.20 -3.80
N GLY A 182 -1.41 5.33 -4.68
CA GLY A 182 -2.72 5.81 -4.28
C GLY A 182 -3.72 5.77 -5.42
N LEU A 183 -5.00 5.85 -5.07
CA LEU A 183 -6.09 5.90 -6.02
C LEU A 183 -6.47 7.36 -6.25
N GLY A 184 -6.79 7.71 -7.50
CA GLY A 184 -7.28 9.02 -7.91
C GLY A 184 -8.48 8.87 -8.83
N ARG A 185 -9.04 9.99 -9.30
CA ARG A 185 -9.94 10.00 -10.45
C ARG A 185 -9.41 10.93 -11.54
N ILE A 186 -9.62 10.55 -12.80
CA ILE A 186 -9.41 11.42 -13.96
C ILE A 186 -10.68 11.35 -14.79
N ASN A 187 -11.36 12.48 -14.97
CA ASN A 187 -12.67 12.57 -15.61
C ASN A 187 -13.68 11.61 -14.95
N GLY A 188 -13.70 11.55 -13.62
CA GLY A 188 -14.59 10.68 -12.85
C GLY A 188 -14.21 9.19 -12.83
N GLN A 189 -13.24 8.74 -13.64
CA GLN A 189 -12.79 7.34 -13.70
C GLN A 189 -11.69 7.08 -12.68
N SER A 190 -11.81 5.99 -11.91
CA SER A 190 -10.77 5.57 -10.96
C SER A 190 -9.46 5.22 -11.68
N VAL A 191 -8.33 5.68 -11.13
CA VAL A 191 -6.99 5.39 -11.62
C VAL A 191 -6.06 5.08 -10.45
N GLY A 192 -5.24 4.04 -10.58
CA GLY A 192 -4.16 3.72 -9.66
C GLY A 192 -2.90 4.49 -10.06
N ILE A 193 -2.34 5.26 -9.13
CA ILE A 193 -1.19 6.13 -9.37
C ILE A 193 0.02 5.56 -8.64
N ILE A 194 1.12 5.40 -9.37
CA ILE A 194 2.43 5.00 -8.84
C ILE A 194 3.43 6.06 -9.24
N ALA A 195 4.04 6.73 -8.28
CA ALA A 195 4.87 7.90 -8.56
C ALA A 195 6.11 7.97 -7.66
N ASN A 196 7.28 8.23 -8.23
CA ASN A 196 8.48 8.47 -7.42
C ASN A 196 8.35 9.80 -6.66
N GLN A 197 8.82 9.86 -5.42
CA GLN A 197 8.87 11.09 -4.62
C GLN A 197 10.31 11.59 -4.50
N PRO A 198 10.75 12.56 -5.32
CA PRO A 198 12.14 13.04 -5.32
C PRO A 198 12.58 13.67 -4.00
N ARG A 199 11.65 14.20 -3.19
CA ARG A 199 11.97 14.74 -1.85
C ARG A 199 12.42 13.67 -0.86
N VAL A 200 12.17 12.40 -1.15
CA VAL A 200 12.50 11.29 -0.26
C VAL A 200 13.48 10.37 -0.98
N LYS A 201 14.73 10.33 -0.48
CA LYS A 201 15.83 9.54 -1.05
C LYS A 201 16.01 9.73 -2.57
N GLY A 202 15.67 10.91 -3.11
CA GLY A 202 15.81 11.21 -4.53
C GLY A 202 14.89 10.42 -5.47
N GLY A 203 13.89 9.69 -4.94
CA GLY A 203 13.03 8.78 -5.70
C GLY A 203 13.63 7.42 -6.04
N VAL A 204 14.78 7.06 -5.43
CA VAL A 204 15.46 5.76 -5.59
C VAL A 204 14.56 4.62 -5.10
N LEU A 205 14.52 3.48 -5.80
CA LEU A 205 13.74 2.31 -5.38
C LEU A 205 14.53 1.35 -4.49
N PHE A 206 13.86 0.77 -3.49
CA PHE A 206 14.38 -0.23 -2.56
C PHE A 206 13.53 -1.51 -2.63
N HIS A 207 13.92 -2.53 -1.86
CA HIS A 207 13.13 -3.78 -1.73
C HIS A 207 11.71 -3.51 -1.22
N ASP A 208 11.56 -2.61 -0.24
CA ASP A 208 10.25 -2.19 0.28
C ASP A 208 9.41 -1.44 -0.76
N SER A 209 10.03 -0.54 -1.54
CA SER A 209 9.34 0.17 -2.61
C SER A 209 8.87 -0.79 -3.70
N ALA A 210 9.65 -1.82 -4.02
CA ALA A 210 9.27 -2.85 -4.97
C ALA A 210 8.10 -3.72 -4.48
N ASP A 211 8.11 -4.14 -3.20
CA ASP A 211 7.00 -4.88 -2.61
C ASP A 211 5.71 -4.04 -2.55
N LYS A 212 5.84 -2.76 -2.19
CA LYS A 212 4.73 -1.78 -2.20
C LYS A 212 4.15 -1.62 -3.60
N ALA A 213 5.00 -1.40 -4.60
CA ALA A 213 4.57 -1.27 -6.00
C ALA A 213 3.89 -2.54 -6.51
N ALA A 214 4.52 -3.70 -6.33
CA ALA A 214 4.01 -4.98 -6.82
C ALA A 214 2.61 -5.28 -6.27
N LYS A 215 2.42 -5.13 -4.96
CA LYS A 215 1.10 -5.33 -4.33
C LYS A 215 0.05 -4.38 -4.91
N PHE A 216 0.40 -3.10 -5.09
CA PHE A 216 -0.54 -2.09 -5.59
C PHE A 216 -0.89 -2.28 -7.08
N ILE A 217 0.08 -2.66 -7.91
CA ILE A 217 -0.14 -2.97 -9.34
C ILE A 217 -1.11 -4.16 -9.47
N SER A 218 -0.81 -5.28 -8.79
CA SER A 218 -1.66 -6.47 -8.85
C SER A 218 -3.07 -6.21 -8.30
N LEU A 219 -3.20 -5.35 -7.28
CA LEU A 219 -4.50 -4.94 -6.76
C LEU A 219 -5.31 -4.15 -7.80
N CYS A 220 -4.68 -3.16 -8.44
CA CYS A 220 -5.37 -2.37 -9.47
C CYS A 220 -5.78 -3.24 -10.65
N ASP A 221 -4.90 -4.13 -11.09
CA ASP A 221 -5.17 -5.05 -12.19
C ASP A 221 -6.36 -5.98 -11.90
N ALA A 222 -6.35 -6.62 -10.72
CA ALA A 222 -7.41 -7.54 -10.29
C ALA A 222 -8.80 -6.90 -10.26
N PHE A 223 -8.90 -5.58 -10.14
CA PHE A 223 -10.16 -4.85 -10.06
C PHE A 223 -10.41 -3.89 -11.24
N ASN A 224 -9.73 -4.12 -12.37
CA ASN A 224 -9.91 -3.36 -13.61
C ASN A 224 -9.64 -1.85 -13.46
N ILE A 225 -8.73 -1.46 -12.57
CA ILE A 225 -8.35 -0.07 -12.32
C ILE A 225 -7.13 0.26 -13.20
N PRO A 226 -7.23 1.19 -14.17
CA PRO A 226 -6.10 1.65 -14.97
C PRO A 226 -4.95 2.17 -14.12
N LEU A 227 -3.72 2.03 -14.61
CA LEU A 227 -2.50 2.45 -13.92
C LEU A 227 -1.84 3.65 -14.61
N LEU A 228 -1.51 4.65 -13.81
CA LEU A 228 -0.73 5.83 -14.19
C LEU A 228 0.61 5.84 -13.43
N PHE A 229 1.70 5.77 -14.17
CA PHE A 229 3.05 5.87 -13.65
C PHE A 229 3.60 7.29 -13.86
N LEU A 230 4.05 7.95 -12.80
CA LEU A 230 4.75 9.24 -12.86
C LEU A 230 6.21 9.04 -12.47
N ALA A 231 7.07 8.90 -13.49
CA ALA A 231 8.46 8.50 -13.30
C ALA A 231 9.39 9.70 -13.09
N ASP A 232 10.04 9.76 -11.91
CA ASP A 232 11.23 10.57 -11.64
C ASP A 232 12.25 9.72 -10.85
N VAL A 233 12.68 8.62 -11.48
CA VAL A 233 13.44 7.53 -10.86
C VAL A 233 14.90 7.52 -11.33
N PRO A 234 15.88 7.57 -10.40
CA PRO A 234 17.29 7.43 -10.74
C PRO A 234 17.76 5.96 -10.86
N GLY A 235 16.89 5.01 -10.50
CA GLY A 235 17.16 3.57 -10.50
C GLY A 235 16.86 2.90 -9.16
N PHE A 236 17.24 1.63 -9.02
CA PHE A 236 17.25 0.91 -7.76
C PHE A 236 18.50 1.24 -6.94
N MET A 237 18.38 1.17 -5.62
CA MET A 237 19.51 1.30 -4.71
C MET A 237 20.52 0.18 -4.95
N ILE A 238 21.81 0.51 -4.83
CA ILE A 238 22.91 -0.45 -4.89
C ILE A 238 23.60 -0.60 -3.52
N GLY A 239 24.25 -1.73 -3.29
CA GLY A 239 25.13 -1.93 -2.14
C GLY A 239 24.79 -3.17 -1.30
N THR A 240 25.76 -3.61 -0.50
CA THR A 240 25.71 -4.89 0.22
C THR A 240 24.47 -5.09 1.09
N GLN A 241 23.92 -4.02 1.67
CA GLN A 241 22.74 -4.14 2.54
C GLN A 241 21.47 -4.48 1.77
N VAL A 242 21.25 -3.85 0.62
CA VAL A 242 20.08 -4.15 -0.21
C VAL A 242 20.23 -5.48 -0.93
N GLU A 243 21.46 -5.87 -1.27
CA GLU A 243 21.74 -7.22 -1.78
C GLU A 243 21.42 -8.30 -0.73
N LYS A 244 21.83 -8.11 0.53
CA LYS A 244 21.49 -9.02 1.65
C LYS A 244 19.99 -9.08 1.93
N ALA A 245 19.27 -7.97 1.75
CA ALA A 245 17.81 -7.96 1.82
C ALA A 245 17.15 -8.70 0.63
N GLY A 246 17.92 -9.00 -0.43
CA GLY A 246 17.44 -9.68 -1.62
C GLY A 246 16.75 -8.73 -2.60
N ILE A 247 17.28 -7.53 -2.82
CA ILE A 247 16.68 -6.52 -3.70
C ILE A 247 16.35 -7.04 -5.10
N ILE A 248 17.12 -7.99 -5.64
CA ILE A 248 16.85 -8.63 -6.94
C ILE A 248 15.49 -9.36 -6.93
N ARG A 249 15.22 -10.22 -5.93
CA ARG A 249 13.94 -10.95 -5.86
C ARG A 249 12.76 -10.04 -5.52
N HIS A 250 13.00 -8.93 -4.82
CA HIS A 250 11.97 -7.93 -4.54
C HIS A 250 11.65 -7.09 -5.79
N GLY A 251 12.67 -6.57 -6.49
CA GLY A 251 12.52 -5.88 -7.77
C GLY A 251 11.84 -6.74 -8.84
N ALA A 252 12.17 -8.04 -8.88
CA ALA A 252 11.52 -8.99 -9.78
C ALA A 252 9.99 -9.07 -9.58
N LYS A 253 9.47 -8.88 -8.36
CA LYS A 253 8.02 -8.83 -8.12
C LYS A 253 7.37 -7.62 -8.77
N MET A 254 8.03 -6.46 -8.72
CA MET A 254 7.52 -5.24 -9.37
C MET A 254 7.50 -5.40 -10.89
N ILE A 255 8.58 -5.94 -11.47
CA ILE A 255 8.66 -6.24 -12.90
C ILE A 255 7.59 -7.26 -13.31
N PHE A 256 7.42 -8.32 -12.51
CA PHE A 256 6.39 -9.33 -12.73
C PHE A 256 5.00 -8.71 -12.74
N ALA A 257 4.64 -7.94 -11.70
CA ALA A 257 3.33 -7.31 -11.60
C ALA A 257 3.06 -6.34 -12.76
N MET A 258 4.06 -5.54 -13.15
CA MET A 258 3.94 -4.62 -14.28
C MET A 258 3.75 -5.34 -15.62
N SER A 259 4.44 -6.47 -15.79
CA SER A 259 4.39 -7.28 -17.02
C SER A 259 3.13 -8.12 -17.14
N GLU A 260 2.60 -8.59 -16.00
CA GLU A 260 1.41 -9.44 -15.93
C GLU A 260 0.12 -8.63 -16.02
N ALA A 261 0.12 -7.41 -15.48
CA ALA A 261 -1.06 -6.55 -15.49
C ALA A 261 -1.59 -6.36 -16.91
N THR A 262 -2.90 -6.52 -17.07
CA THR A 262 -3.65 -6.42 -18.33
C THR A 262 -4.48 -5.14 -18.45
N VAL A 263 -4.70 -4.43 -17.34
CA VAL A 263 -5.32 -3.10 -17.35
C VAL A 263 -4.54 -2.09 -18.20
N PRO A 264 -5.18 -1.01 -18.68
CA PRO A 264 -4.48 0.09 -19.33
C PRO A 264 -3.39 0.65 -18.42
N LYS A 265 -2.19 0.81 -18.98
CA LYS A 265 -1.01 1.34 -18.30
C LYS A 265 -0.50 2.55 -19.08
N LEU A 266 -0.39 3.70 -18.43
CA LEU A 266 0.20 4.91 -18.99
C LEU A 266 1.39 5.33 -18.15
N THR A 267 2.52 5.59 -18.78
CA THR A 267 3.71 6.12 -18.11
C THR A 267 4.01 7.52 -18.62
N VAL A 268 4.12 8.47 -17.69
CA VAL A 268 4.61 9.82 -17.94
C VAL A 268 5.98 9.93 -17.28
N ILE A 269 7.01 10.05 -18.11
CA ILE A 269 8.36 10.37 -17.63
C ILE A 269 8.36 11.86 -17.28
N VAL A 270 8.37 12.16 -15.98
CA VAL A 270 8.32 13.53 -15.48
C VAL A 270 9.69 14.20 -15.59
N ARG A 271 10.76 13.46 -15.26
CA ARG A 271 12.13 13.98 -15.35
C ARG A 271 13.20 12.90 -15.51
N LYS A 272 13.57 12.17 -14.45
CA LYS A 272 14.58 11.09 -14.51
C LYS A 272 13.92 9.75 -14.81
N ALA A 273 14.58 8.96 -15.65
CA ALA A 273 14.19 7.59 -15.94
C ALA A 273 15.45 6.79 -16.32
N TYR A 274 16.15 6.26 -15.32
CA TYR A 274 17.44 5.59 -15.52
C TYR A 274 17.43 4.12 -15.07
N GLY A 275 18.15 3.29 -15.83
CA GLY A 275 18.45 1.90 -15.49
C GLY A 275 17.21 1.02 -15.32
N ALA A 276 17.32 0.01 -14.45
CA ALA A 276 16.24 -0.95 -14.17
C ALA A 276 15.07 -0.36 -13.34
N GLY A 277 15.03 0.96 -13.14
CA GLY A 277 13.93 1.63 -12.43
C GLY A 277 12.73 1.98 -13.32
N LEU A 278 12.84 1.80 -14.64
CA LEU A 278 11.78 2.01 -15.64
C LEU A 278 10.91 0.75 -15.79
#